data_AF-A0A5E4INZ4-F1
#
_entry.id   AF-A0A5E4INZ4-F1
#
_cell.length_a   1.000
_cell.length_b   1.000
_cell.length_c   1.000
_cell.angle_alpha   90.00
_cell.angle_beta   90.00
_cell.angle_gamma   90.00
#
_symmetry.space_group_name_H-M   'P 1'
#
loop_
_entity.id
_entity.type
_entity.pdbx_description
1 polymer ?
#
loop_
_entity_poly.entity_id
_entity_poly.type
_entity_poly.pdbx_seq_one_letter_code
_entity_poly.pdbx_strand_id
1 'polypeptide(L)'
;MLYCQRCGGMIQSWDGGYYARNMLCINCFQAKAQADAAASTAELARSSTSMCTGCNRAFPSKDINYTLGAGLCQDCTLKEKARIEKNTCYACKRVLKDWEPRHDAPDKKIVCDKCYNAGAGKLGIKLCYKCGRTTSLKFMDSVNRPFCSHCYKSIAKQDLDEPLIARMRGFVTTLLKG
;
A
#
# COMPACT_ATOMS: atom_id res chain seq x y z
N MET A 1 -9.65 -72.04 2.11
CA MET A 1 -9.60 -70.94 3.10
C MET A 1 -8.94 -69.74 2.44
N LEU A 2 -9.45 -68.53 2.67
CA LEU A 2 -8.94 -67.33 2.02
C LEU A 2 -8.10 -66.50 2.98
N TYR A 3 -7.10 -65.82 2.43
CA TYR A 3 -6.16 -65.01 3.19
C TYR A 3 -6.17 -63.57 2.68
N CYS A 4 -5.98 -62.63 3.60
CA CYS A 4 -5.83 -61.22 3.29
C CYS A 4 -4.51 -60.97 2.54
N GLN A 5 -4.56 -60.35 1.37
CA GLN A 5 -3.38 -60.05 0.55
C GLN A 5 -2.44 -59.00 1.16
N ARG A 6 -2.93 -58.16 2.09
CA ARG A 6 -2.11 -57.11 2.73
C ARG A 6 -1.40 -57.58 3.99
N CYS A 7 -2.05 -58.40 4.81
CA CYS A 7 -1.52 -58.81 6.12
C CYS A 7 -1.35 -60.33 6.29
N GLY A 8 -1.79 -61.15 5.32
CA GLY A 8 -1.71 -62.62 5.36
C GLY A 8 -2.68 -63.31 6.32
N GLY A 9 -3.54 -62.55 7.03
CA GLY A 9 -4.50 -63.12 7.99
C GLY A 9 -5.61 -63.93 7.34
N MET A 10 -6.07 -64.99 8.00
CA MET A 10 -7.16 -65.84 7.50
C MET A 10 -8.52 -65.11 7.61
N ILE A 11 -9.30 -65.14 6.54
CA ILE A 11 -10.64 -64.54 6.46
C ILE A 11 -11.69 -65.61 6.80
N GLN A 12 -12.56 -65.33 7.77
CA GLN A 12 -13.58 -66.28 8.23
C GLN A 12 -14.77 -66.35 7.25
N SER A 13 -15.39 -67.52 7.13
CA SER A 13 -16.34 -67.87 6.07
C SER A 13 -17.72 -67.22 6.17
N TRP A 14 -18.12 -66.70 7.33
CA TRP A 14 -19.40 -66.03 7.55
C TRP A 14 -19.37 -64.54 7.19
N ASP A 15 -18.19 -63.99 6.90
CA ASP A 15 -17.98 -62.60 6.47
C ASP A 15 -18.30 -62.47 4.96
N GLY A 16 -19.46 -63.00 4.56
CA GLY A 16 -19.86 -63.40 3.21
C GLY A 16 -19.98 -62.29 2.16
N GLY A 17 -19.61 -61.05 2.50
CA GLY A 17 -19.27 -60.01 1.55
C GLY A 17 -17.76 -59.89 1.48
N TYR A 18 -17.08 -60.69 0.65
CA TYR A 18 -15.71 -60.39 0.23
C TYR A 18 -15.73 -58.96 -0.33
N TYR A 19 -15.35 -57.92 0.41
CA TYR A 19 -15.37 -56.53 -0.06
C TYR A 19 -14.18 -56.33 -1.02
N ALA A 20 -14.07 -57.09 -2.11
CA ALA A 20 -14.88 -57.18 -3.35
C ALA A 20 -14.01 -56.95 -4.59
N ARG A 21 -12.68 -56.99 -4.38
CA ARG A 21 -11.57 -57.60 -5.16
C ARG A 21 -10.25 -56.84 -5.00
N ASN A 22 -10.01 -56.31 -3.80
CA ASN A 22 -8.69 -56.44 -3.14
C ASN A 22 -8.95 -57.39 -1.97
N MET A 23 -8.47 -58.63 -1.99
CA MET A 23 -8.79 -59.66 -1.00
C MET A 23 -8.26 -59.25 0.39
N LEU A 24 -8.97 -58.38 1.10
CA LEU A 24 -8.55 -57.75 2.33
C LEU A 24 -9.50 -58.16 3.46
N CYS A 25 -8.99 -58.25 4.68
CA CYS A 25 -9.84 -58.30 5.86
C CYS A 25 -10.47 -56.92 6.13
N ILE A 26 -11.55 -56.89 6.92
CA ILE A 26 -12.33 -55.67 7.20
C ILE A 26 -11.46 -54.48 7.64
N ASN A 27 -10.50 -54.72 8.52
CA ASN A 27 -9.59 -53.68 9.03
C ASN A 27 -8.68 -53.11 7.93
N CYS A 28 -8.12 -53.99 7.08
CA CYS A 28 -7.26 -53.57 5.98
C CYS A 28 -8.04 -52.85 4.88
N PHE A 29 -9.30 -53.24 4.66
CA PHE A 29 -10.21 -52.58 3.74
C PHE A 29 -10.54 -51.15 4.22
N GLN A 30 -10.91 -50.98 5.48
CA GLN A 30 -11.18 -49.66 6.07
C GLN A 30 -9.96 -48.73 5.99
N ALA A 31 -8.77 -49.23 6.32
CA ALA A 31 -7.53 -48.46 6.22
C ALA A 31 -7.22 -48.04 4.77
N LYS A 32 -7.51 -48.91 3.79
CA LYS A 32 -7.38 -48.56 2.37
C LYS A 32 -8.40 -47.50 1.95
N ALA A 33 -9.66 -47.67 2.33
CA ALA A 33 -10.72 -46.71 2.01
C ALA A 33 -10.43 -45.31 2.57
N GLN A 34 -9.87 -45.22 3.79
CA GLN A 34 -9.44 -43.94 4.38
C GLN A 34 -8.27 -43.31 3.61
N ALA A 35 -7.28 -44.11 3.20
CA ALA A 35 -6.15 -43.63 2.40
C ALA A 35 -6.59 -43.14 1.02
N ASP A 36 -7.48 -43.88 0.35
CA ASP A 36 -8.04 -43.51 -0.96
C ASP A 36 -8.90 -42.23 -0.85
N ALA A 37 -9.67 -42.08 0.22
CA ALA A 37 -10.41 -40.85 0.53
C ALA A 37 -9.46 -39.65 0.77
N ALA A 38 -8.37 -39.84 1.51
CA ALA A 38 -7.36 -38.80 1.73
C ALA A 38 -6.63 -38.41 0.43
N ALA A 39 -6.34 -39.38 -0.44
CA ALA A 39 -5.75 -39.12 -1.75
C ALA A 39 -6.72 -38.31 -2.64
N SER A 40 -8.00 -38.68 -2.68
CA SER A 40 -9.02 -37.99 -3.46
C SER A 40 -9.25 -36.54 -3.00
N THR A 41 -9.20 -36.27 -1.70
CA THR A 41 -9.33 -34.90 -1.15
C THR A 41 -8.08 -34.06 -1.42
N ALA A 42 -6.88 -34.65 -1.34
CA ALA A 42 -5.64 -33.98 -1.73
C ALA A 42 -5.59 -33.68 -3.24
N GLU A 43 -6.15 -34.56 -4.08
CA GLU A 43 -6.23 -34.38 -5.53
C GLU A 43 -7.28 -33.34 -5.90
N LEU A 44 -8.44 -33.33 -5.22
CA LEU A 44 -9.45 -32.29 -5.36
C LEU A 44 -8.89 -30.92 -4.95
N ALA A 45 -8.12 -30.85 -3.87
CA ALA A 45 -7.42 -29.65 -3.42
C ALA A 45 -6.28 -29.21 -4.35
N ARG A 46 -5.65 -30.13 -5.11
CA ARG A 46 -4.70 -29.80 -6.18
C ARG A 46 -5.38 -29.36 -7.47
N SER A 47 -6.61 -29.82 -7.71
CA SER A 47 -7.41 -29.50 -8.90
C SER A 47 -8.29 -28.26 -8.73
N SER A 48 -8.35 -27.68 -7.53
CA SER A 48 -9.10 -26.45 -7.30
C SER A 48 -8.51 -25.35 -8.18
N THR A 49 -9.33 -24.91 -9.13
CA THR A 49 -9.00 -23.80 -10.01
C THR A 49 -9.78 -22.58 -9.54
N SER A 50 -9.09 -21.46 -9.50
CA SER A 50 -9.68 -20.17 -9.18
C SER A 50 -9.48 -19.24 -10.37
N MET A 51 -10.48 -18.40 -10.63
CA MET A 51 -10.42 -17.46 -11.73
C MET A 51 -9.66 -16.20 -11.33
N CYS A 52 -8.71 -15.80 -12.16
CA CYS A 52 -8.08 -14.49 -12.04
C CYS A 52 -9.10 -13.41 -12.43
N THR A 53 -9.41 -12.51 -11.51
CA THR A 53 -10.32 -11.39 -11.73
C THR A 53 -9.83 -10.37 -12.76
N GLY A 54 -8.51 -10.29 -12.99
CA GLY A 54 -7.91 -9.34 -13.94
C GLY A 54 -7.92 -9.80 -15.40
N CYS A 55 -7.81 -11.11 -15.66
CA CYS A 55 -7.74 -11.66 -17.02
C CYS A 55 -8.77 -12.76 -17.31
N ASN A 56 -9.63 -13.10 -16.35
CA ASN A 56 -10.67 -14.13 -16.44
C ASN A 56 -10.18 -15.52 -16.87
N ARG A 57 -8.89 -15.82 -16.70
CA ARG A 57 -8.33 -17.16 -16.92
C ARG A 57 -8.34 -17.96 -15.61
N ALA A 58 -8.53 -19.27 -15.73
CA ALA A 58 -8.44 -20.20 -14.61
C ALA A 58 -6.97 -20.52 -14.30
N PHE A 59 -6.61 -20.47 -13.03
CA PHE A 59 -5.31 -20.88 -12.52
C PHE A 59 -5.52 -21.83 -11.34
N PRO A 60 -4.55 -22.72 -11.03
CA PRO A 60 -4.56 -23.44 -9.76
C PRO A 60 -4.70 -22.45 -8.60
N SER A 61 -5.53 -22.76 -7.60
CA SER A 61 -5.81 -21.82 -6.49
C SER A 61 -4.54 -21.38 -5.76
N LYS A 62 -3.50 -22.23 -5.72
CA LYS A 62 -2.17 -21.91 -5.16
C LYS A 62 -1.41 -20.80 -5.92
N ASP A 63 -1.74 -20.58 -7.19
CA ASP A 63 -1.06 -19.62 -8.07
C ASP A 63 -1.83 -18.28 -8.16
N ILE A 64 -2.96 -18.16 -7.45
CA ILE A 64 -3.73 -16.94 -7.30
C ILE A 64 -3.25 -16.18 -6.05
N ASN A 65 -2.83 -14.94 -6.25
CA ASN A 65 -2.49 -14.00 -5.19
C ASN A 65 -3.66 -13.06 -4.92
N TYR A 66 -3.93 -12.77 -3.65
CA TYR A 66 -4.97 -11.84 -3.25
C TYR A 66 -4.38 -10.46 -2.99
N THR A 67 -4.77 -9.48 -3.82
CA THR A 67 -4.34 -8.07 -3.67
C THR A 67 -5.58 -7.18 -3.67
N LEU A 68 -5.75 -6.34 -2.64
CA LEU A 68 -6.91 -5.45 -2.48
C LEU A 68 -8.28 -6.17 -2.58
N GLY A 69 -8.36 -7.42 -2.12
CA GLY A 69 -9.58 -8.23 -2.15
C GLY A 69 -9.87 -8.89 -3.51
N ALA A 70 -9.02 -8.71 -4.52
CA ALA A 70 -9.13 -9.36 -5.81
C ALA A 70 -8.15 -10.53 -5.92
N GLY A 71 -8.64 -11.69 -6.36
CA GLY A 71 -7.80 -12.85 -6.70
C GLY A 71 -7.19 -12.66 -8.08
N LEU A 72 -5.86 -12.54 -8.17
CA LEU A 72 -5.12 -12.24 -9.39
C LEU A 72 -4.03 -13.28 -9.64
N CYS A 73 -3.79 -13.63 -10.91
CA CYS A 73 -2.59 -14.38 -11.27
C CYS A 73 -1.34 -13.51 -11.06
N GLN A 74 -0.16 -14.14 -11.08
CA GLN A 74 1.11 -13.45 -10.85
C GLN A 74 1.31 -12.22 -11.76
N ASP A 75 1.05 -12.35 -13.06
CA ASP A 75 1.21 -11.24 -14.02
C ASP A 75 0.24 -10.09 -13.75
N CYS A 76 -1.02 -10.41 -13.46
CA CYS A 76 -2.02 -9.40 -13.12
C CYS A 76 -1.69 -8.74 -11.79
N THR A 77 -1.13 -9.49 -10.84
CA THR A 77 -0.65 -8.96 -9.56
C THR A 77 0.47 -7.96 -9.76
N LEU A 78 1.45 -8.25 -10.63
CA LEU A 78 2.54 -7.33 -10.95
C LEU A 78 2.04 -6.04 -11.60
N LYS A 79 1.10 -6.16 -12.56
CA LYS A 79 0.45 -4.99 -13.17
C LYS A 79 -0.31 -4.16 -12.15
N GLU A 80 -1.03 -4.82 -11.26
CA GLU A 80 -1.81 -4.14 -10.22
C GLU A 80 -0.90 -3.44 -9.20
N LYS A 81 0.21 -4.07 -8.79
CA LYS A 81 1.23 -3.42 -7.95
C LYS A 81 1.81 -2.17 -8.62
N ALA A 82 2.18 -2.26 -9.90
CA ALA A 82 2.66 -1.11 -10.65
C ALA A 82 1.60 0.00 -10.76
N ARG A 83 0.32 -0.35 -10.90
CA ARG A 83 -0.80 0.60 -10.88
C ARG A 83 -0.95 1.27 -9.52
N ILE A 84 -0.91 0.50 -8.44
CA ILE A 84 -0.98 1.00 -7.06
C ILE A 84 0.16 1.97 -6.80
N GLU A 85 1.40 1.60 -7.14
CA GLU A 85 2.58 2.45 -6.95
C GLU A 85 2.44 3.79 -7.68
N LYS A 86 2.01 3.75 -8.96
CA LYS A 86 1.77 4.97 -9.75
C LYS A 86 0.65 5.83 -9.18
N ASN A 87 -0.41 5.21 -8.67
CA ASN A 87 -1.58 5.92 -8.15
C ASN A 87 -1.48 6.25 -6.66
N THR A 88 -0.35 5.99 -6.00
CA THR A 88 -0.21 6.29 -4.58
C THR A 88 0.19 7.74 -4.35
N CYS A 89 -0.59 8.45 -3.54
CA CYS A 89 -0.25 9.80 -3.11
C CYS A 89 1.08 9.81 -2.36
N TYR A 90 2.03 10.59 -2.84
CA TYR A 90 3.36 10.68 -2.24
C TYR A 90 3.33 11.13 -0.77
N ALA A 91 2.42 12.06 -0.45
CA ALA A 91 2.32 12.69 0.87
C ALA A 91 1.61 11.81 1.91
N CYS A 92 0.39 11.35 1.62
CA CYS A 92 -0.41 10.57 2.58
C CYS A 92 -0.37 9.05 2.38
N LYS A 93 0.38 8.57 1.38
CA LYS A 93 0.50 7.13 1.02
C LYS A 93 -0.83 6.43 0.72
N ARG A 94 -1.90 7.19 0.49
CA ARG A 94 -3.20 6.68 0.07
C ARG A 94 -3.19 6.36 -1.42
N VAL A 95 -3.68 5.17 -1.79
CA VAL A 95 -3.92 4.81 -3.18
C VAL A 95 -5.09 5.63 -3.73
N LEU A 96 -4.85 6.35 -4.81
CA LEU A 96 -5.85 7.18 -5.48
C LEU A 96 -6.64 6.35 -6.47
N LYS A 97 -7.96 6.60 -6.50
CA LYS A 97 -8.83 5.98 -7.50
C LYS A 97 -8.66 6.68 -8.85
N ASP A 98 -9.08 6.03 -9.92
CA ASP A 98 -8.94 6.57 -11.29
C ASP A 98 -9.79 7.81 -11.55
N TRP A 99 -10.88 7.98 -10.80
CA TRP A 99 -11.75 9.16 -10.87
C TRP A 99 -11.33 10.30 -9.92
N GLU A 100 -10.41 10.06 -8.98
CA GLU A 100 -10.03 11.09 -8.02
C GLU A 100 -9.05 12.09 -8.66
N PRO A 101 -9.22 13.41 -8.45
CA PRO A 101 -8.31 14.43 -8.96
C PRO A 101 -6.89 14.24 -8.41
N ARG A 102 -5.90 14.37 -9.32
CA ARG A 102 -4.49 14.10 -9.10
C ARG A 102 -3.68 15.32 -9.51
N HIS A 103 -2.64 15.64 -8.74
CA HIS A 103 -1.73 16.73 -9.02
C HIS A 103 -0.30 16.20 -9.12
N ASP A 104 0.50 16.79 -10.00
CA ASP A 104 1.91 16.42 -10.18
C ASP A 104 2.82 17.23 -9.23
N ALA A 105 3.74 16.52 -8.58
CA ALA A 105 4.84 17.09 -7.82
C ALA A 105 6.07 17.28 -8.73
N PRO A 106 7.05 18.15 -8.36
CA PRO A 106 8.24 18.41 -9.17
C PRO A 106 9.13 17.19 -9.46
N ASP A 107 9.00 16.13 -8.66
CA ASP A 107 9.68 14.84 -8.86
C ASP A 107 8.91 13.87 -9.78
N LYS A 108 7.90 14.34 -10.53
CA LYS A 108 6.92 13.49 -11.27
C LYS A 108 6.17 12.51 -10.38
N LYS A 109 6.02 12.83 -9.10
CA LYS A 109 5.27 12.03 -8.12
C LYS A 109 3.85 12.57 -8.01
N ILE A 110 2.87 11.70 -7.81
CA ILE A 110 1.46 12.10 -7.73
C ILE A 110 1.08 12.47 -6.29
N VAL A 111 0.26 13.50 -6.13
CA VAL A 111 -0.39 13.88 -4.86
C VAL A 111 -1.90 13.95 -5.03
N CYS A 112 -2.62 13.64 -3.96
CA CYS A 112 -4.07 13.77 -3.92
C CYS A 112 -4.50 15.22 -3.74
N ASP A 113 -5.69 15.53 -4.23
CA ASP A 113 -6.28 16.87 -4.12
C ASP A 113 -6.34 17.40 -2.68
N LYS A 114 -6.67 16.54 -1.69
CA LYS A 114 -6.63 16.93 -0.28
C LYS A 114 -5.22 17.30 0.19
N CYS A 115 -4.18 16.54 -0.18
CA CYS A 115 -2.81 16.86 0.21
C CYS A 115 -2.25 18.06 -0.55
N TYR A 116 -2.76 18.31 -1.76
CA TYR A 116 -2.44 19.49 -2.55
C TYR A 116 -3.09 20.76 -1.97
N ASN A 117 -4.37 20.68 -1.58
CA ASN A 117 -5.16 21.82 -1.11
C ASN A 117 -5.07 22.08 0.40
N ALA A 118 -4.97 21.05 1.25
CA ALA A 118 -4.83 21.21 2.71
C ALA A 118 -3.48 21.80 3.13
N GLY A 119 -2.52 21.91 2.21
CA GLY A 119 -1.25 22.58 2.41
C GLY A 119 -0.94 23.53 1.26
N ALA A 120 -1.38 24.77 1.37
CA ALA A 120 -0.91 25.87 0.53
C ALA A 120 0.61 25.76 0.23
N GLY A 121 0.96 25.46 -1.03
CA GLY A 121 2.25 25.82 -1.63
C GLY A 121 3.51 24.97 -1.36
N LYS A 122 3.42 23.69 -0.98
CA LYS A 122 4.58 22.91 -0.48
C LYS A 122 4.86 21.58 -1.17
N LEU A 123 4.98 21.58 -2.49
CA LEU A 123 5.80 20.57 -3.18
C LEU A 123 6.86 21.17 -4.10
N GLY A 124 6.96 22.49 -4.22
CA GLY A 124 8.17 23.13 -4.71
C GLY A 124 9.20 23.25 -3.59
N ILE A 125 10.46 22.93 -3.87
CA ILE A 125 11.59 23.32 -3.01
C ILE A 125 11.51 24.84 -2.86
N LYS A 126 11.10 25.32 -1.69
CA LYS A 126 11.13 26.76 -1.39
C LYS A 126 12.55 27.09 -0.97
N LEU A 127 13.25 27.86 -1.78
CA LEU A 127 14.59 28.36 -1.47
C LEU A 127 14.42 29.62 -0.62
N CYS A 128 15.24 29.76 0.42
CA CYS A 128 15.33 30.97 1.20
C CYS A 128 15.67 32.14 0.28
N TYR A 129 14.87 33.20 0.29
CA TYR A 129 15.10 34.38 -0.55
C TYR A 129 16.50 35.01 -0.34
N LYS A 130 17.04 34.91 0.87
CA LYS A 130 18.33 35.52 1.24
C LYS A 130 19.55 34.65 0.96
N CYS A 131 19.45 33.33 1.10
CA CYS A 131 20.62 32.44 1.05
C CYS A 131 20.48 31.24 0.12
N GLY A 132 19.36 31.13 -0.60
CA GLY A 132 19.12 30.05 -1.56
C GLY A 132 18.99 28.64 -0.95
N ARG A 133 19.12 28.47 0.37
CA ARG A 133 18.97 27.15 1.03
C ARG A 133 17.51 26.71 1.05
N THR A 134 17.26 25.41 0.88
CA THR A 134 15.94 24.81 1.03
C THR A 134 15.34 25.14 2.40
N THR A 135 14.09 25.59 2.40
CA THR A 135 13.43 26.03 3.62
C THR A 135 11.95 25.67 3.68
N SER A 136 11.40 25.70 4.89
CA SER A 136 9.99 25.44 5.17
C SER A 136 9.23 26.75 5.25
N LEU A 137 7.97 26.81 4.77
CA LEU A 137 7.06 27.97 4.88
C LEU A 137 6.70 28.37 6.33
N LYS A 138 7.41 27.90 7.36
CA LYS A 138 7.20 28.36 8.74
C LYS A 138 7.66 29.80 8.94
N PHE A 139 8.59 30.28 8.12
CA PHE A 139 9.20 31.60 8.24
C PHE A 139 8.96 32.39 6.96
N MET A 140 7.90 33.19 6.96
CA MET A 140 7.52 34.05 5.84
C MET A 140 7.48 35.50 6.30
N ASP A 141 7.92 36.39 5.44
CA ASP A 141 7.82 37.83 5.63
C ASP A 141 6.42 38.34 5.26
N SER A 142 6.10 39.58 5.63
CA SER A 142 4.90 40.35 5.30
C SER A 142 4.51 40.31 3.80
N VAL A 143 5.51 40.17 2.92
CA VAL A 143 5.35 40.07 1.46
C VAL A 143 5.34 38.60 0.98
N ASN A 144 5.05 37.63 1.86
CA ASN A 144 4.97 36.19 1.56
C ASN A 144 6.25 35.55 0.98
N ARG A 145 7.43 36.14 1.26
CA ARG A 145 8.73 35.58 0.84
C ARG A 145 9.23 34.53 1.86
N PRO A 146 9.67 33.33 1.43
CA PRO A 146 10.15 32.28 2.34
C PRO A 146 11.60 32.53 2.79
N PHE A 147 11.87 32.37 4.08
CA PHE A 147 13.20 32.48 4.69
C PHE A 147 13.57 31.22 5.48
N CYS A 148 14.88 30.95 5.62
CA CYS A 148 15.34 29.94 6.57
C CYS A 148 15.33 30.47 8.00
N SER A 149 15.31 29.57 8.99
CA SER A 149 15.28 29.93 10.42
C SER A 149 16.38 30.90 10.82
N HIS A 150 17.57 30.79 10.20
CA HIS A 150 18.70 31.67 10.47
C HIS A 150 18.52 33.06 9.83
N CYS A 151 18.07 33.14 8.58
CA CYS A 151 17.83 34.41 7.90
C CYS A 151 16.62 35.15 8.48
N TYR A 152 15.59 34.43 8.90
CA TYR A 152 14.40 35.02 9.52
C TYR A 152 14.72 35.68 10.86
N LYS A 153 15.53 35.04 11.72
CA LYS A 153 16.01 35.64 12.98
C LYS A 153 16.84 36.91 12.77
N SER A 154 17.55 37.03 11.64
CA SER A 154 18.30 38.26 11.31
C SER A 154 17.39 39.42 10.91
N ILE A 155 16.23 39.13 10.31
CA ILE A 155 15.25 40.14 9.86
C ILE A 155 14.36 40.55 11.02
N ALA A 156 13.87 39.58 11.80
CA ALA A 156 13.04 39.84 12.98
C ALA A 156 13.76 40.68 14.06
N LYS A 157 15.11 40.67 14.07
CA LYS A 157 15.89 41.59 14.91
C LYS A 157 15.94 43.02 14.37
N GLN A 158 15.97 43.20 13.04
CA GLN A 158 15.98 44.54 12.42
C GLN A 158 14.62 45.23 12.52
N ASP A 159 13.51 44.49 12.41
CA ASP A 159 12.16 45.04 12.56
C ASP A 159 11.81 45.44 14.01
N LEU A 160 12.60 45.00 15.00
CA LEU A 160 12.49 45.43 16.40
C LEU A 160 13.34 46.68 16.72
N ASP A 161 14.32 47.02 15.88
CA ASP A 161 15.22 48.15 16.09
C ASP A 161 14.79 49.44 15.34
N GLU A 162 13.90 49.34 14.34
CA GLU A 162 13.25 50.49 13.68
C GLU A 162 11.74 50.50 13.93
N PRO A 163 11.26 51.05 15.07
CA PRO A 163 10.63 52.37 14.97
C PRO A 163 10.72 53.24 16.25
N LEU A 164 11.89 53.34 16.91
CA LEU A 164 12.05 54.33 18.00
C LEU A 164 12.83 55.60 17.60
N ILE A 165 13.66 55.56 16.54
CA ILE A 165 14.45 56.74 16.12
C ILE A 165 13.74 57.55 15.02
N ALA A 166 12.84 56.95 14.24
CA ALA A 166 12.17 57.62 13.13
C ALA A 166 10.96 58.50 13.53
N ARG A 167 10.48 58.44 14.78
CA ARG A 167 9.31 59.22 15.23
C ARG A 167 9.60 60.54 15.97
N MET A 168 10.86 60.86 16.29
CA MET A 168 11.22 62.13 16.95
C MET A 168 11.72 63.24 16.02
N ARG A 169 11.89 63.01 14.71
CA ARG A 169 12.39 64.03 13.77
C ARG A 169 11.32 64.76 12.96
N GLY A 170 10.04 64.42 13.14
CA GLY A 170 8.92 65.01 12.39
C GLY A 170 8.15 66.14 13.08
N PHE A 171 8.49 66.51 14.32
CA PHE A 171 7.66 67.42 15.13
C PHE A 171 8.32 68.75 15.54
N VAL A 172 9.52 69.08 15.04
CA VAL A 172 10.27 70.30 15.46
C VAL A 172 10.40 71.35 14.34
N THR A 173 9.83 71.16 13.14
CA THR A 173 10.05 72.11 12.02
C THR A 173 8.81 72.82 11.47
N THR A 174 7.67 72.79 12.16
CA THR A 174 6.44 73.48 11.69
C THR A 174 5.83 74.49 12.68
N LEU A 175 6.63 75.11 13.54
CA LEU A 175 6.18 76.22 14.41
C LEU A 175 7.13 77.44 14.45
N LEU A 176 7.93 77.64 13.39
CA LEU A 176 8.69 78.87 13.17
C LEU A 176 8.69 79.22 11.67
N LYS A 177 7.52 79.61 11.16
CA LYS A 177 7.32 80.50 9.99
C LYS A 177 5.82 80.49 9.63
N GLY A 178 5.13 81.56 9.99
CA GLY A 178 3.72 81.80 9.72
C GLY A 178 3.14 82.68 10.81
#